data_AF-A0AAD5Q4J7-F1
#
_entry.id   AF-A0AAD5Q4J7-F1
#
_cell.length_a   1.000
_cell.length_b   1.000
_cell.length_c   1.000
_cell.angle_alpha   90.00
_cell.angle_beta   90.00
_cell.angle_gamma   90.00
#
_symmetry.space_group_name_H-M   'P 1'
#
loop_
_entity.id
_entity.type
_entity.pdbx_description
1 polymer ?
#
loop_
_entity_poly.entity_id
_entity_poly.type
_entity_poly.pdbx_seq_one_letter_code
_entity_poly.pdbx_strand_id
1 'polypeptide(L)'
;MAMKKTQLMEMVKAVGAETKYVVCEIARYYGHQVHFTPPYHPELQPIELVWAGVKNPIGLDPAKSMAELEHKIHNGIQRIDSKFWVAAYLSVQRVETEHLDAVDDE
;
A
#
# COMPACT_ATOMS: atom_id res chain seq x y z
N MET A 1 22.27 -29.59 23.36
CA MET A 1 21.29 -28.64 23.91
C MET A 1 20.69 -27.84 22.77
N ALA A 2 19.37 -27.67 22.73
CA ALA A 2 18.71 -26.85 21.70
C ALA A 2 18.95 -25.37 21.99
N MET A 3 19.29 -24.59 20.96
CA MET A 3 19.47 -23.14 21.10
C MET A 3 18.13 -22.44 21.35
N LYS A 4 18.16 -21.38 22.17
CA LYS A 4 16.98 -20.56 22.44
C LYS A 4 16.70 -19.62 21.27
N LYS A 5 15.43 -19.27 21.07
CA LYS A 5 14.97 -18.33 20.01
C LYS A 5 15.77 -17.02 20.01
N THR A 6 16.10 -16.49 21.18
CA THR A 6 16.89 -15.24 21.33
C THR A 6 18.29 -15.37 20.74
N GLN A 7 18.99 -16.46 21.02
CA GLN A 7 20.34 -16.71 20.48
C GLN A 7 20.30 -16.90 18.96
N LEU A 8 19.27 -17.58 18.45
CA LEU A 8 19.02 -17.68 17.00
C LEU A 8 18.78 -16.31 16.35
N MET A 9 17.99 -15.44 16.98
CA MET A 9 17.71 -14.09 16.46
C MET A 9 18.94 -13.18 16.47
N GLU A 10 19.82 -13.29 17.47
CA GLU A 10 21.10 -12.57 17.50
C GLU A 10 22.02 -13.00 16.37
N MET A 11 22.10 -14.31 16.11
CA MET A 11 22.86 -14.85 14.99
C MET A 11 22.31 -14.37 13.64
N VAL A 12 20.98 -14.38 13.46
CA VAL A 12 20.33 -13.86 12.24
C VAL A 12 20.63 -12.38 12.03
N LYS A 13 20.54 -11.56 13.10
CA LYS A 13 20.91 -10.14 13.04
C LYS A 13 22.38 -9.94 12.68
N ALA A 14 23.28 -10.74 13.27
CA ALA A 14 24.72 -10.65 13.03
C ALA A 14 25.14 -11.05 11.60
N VAL A 15 24.38 -11.95 10.95
CA VAL A 15 24.59 -12.28 9.53
C VAL A 15 24.28 -11.09 8.63
N GLY A 16 23.39 -10.17 9.05
CA GLY A 16 23.07 -8.97 8.28
C GLY A 16 22.58 -9.26 6.87
N ALA A 17 21.99 -10.45 6.65
CA ALA A 17 21.53 -10.85 5.33
C ALA A 17 20.46 -9.86 4.86
N GLU A 18 20.74 -9.20 3.74
CA GLU A 18 19.77 -8.37 3.06
C GLU A 18 18.52 -9.21 2.76
N THR A 19 17.37 -8.77 3.26
CA THR A 19 16.11 -9.45 2.96
C THR A 19 15.73 -9.09 1.54
N LYS A 20 15.87 -10.05 0.62
CA LYS A 20 15.50 -9.87 -0.79
C LYS A 20 14.07 -10.34 -1.01
N TYR A 21 13.20 -9.41 -1.34
CA TYR A 21 11.83 -9.72 -1.70
C TYR A 21 11.71 -9.90 -3.21
N VAL A 22 11.15 -11.04 -3.63
CA VAL A 22 10.92 -11.36 -5.05
C VAL A 22 10.10 -10.27 -5.74
N VAL A 23 9.13 -9.66 -5.04
CA VAL A 23 8.34 -8.54 -5.59
C VAL A 23 9.21 -7.33 -5.94
N CYS A 24 10.24 -7.02 -5.15
CA CYS A 24 11.17 -5.93 -5.45
C CYS A 24 12.03 -6.26 -6.67
N GLU A 25 12.45 -7.52 -6.82
CA GLU A 25 13.22 -7.96 -7.99
C GLU A 25 12.40 -7.89 -9.28
N ILE A 26 11.13 -8.33 -9.23
CA ILE A 26 10.20 -8.24 -10.36
C ILE A 26 9.94 -6.78 -10.71
N ALA A 27 9.61 -5.93 -9.74
CA ALA A 27 9.37 -4.51 -9.98
C ALA A 27 10.60 -3.85 -10.62
N ARG A 28 11.80 -4.11 -10.08
CA ARG A 28 13.06 -3.59 -10.61
C ARG A 28 13.34 -4.08 -12.02
N TYR A 29 13.03 -5.34 -12.34
CA TYR A 29 13.17 -5.88 -13.70
C TYR A 29 12.35 -5.09 -14.73
N TYR A 30 11.18 -4.57 -14.33
CA TYR A 30 10.34 -3.70 -15.18
C TYR A 30 10.63 -2.20 -15.01
N GLY A 31 11.72 -1.81 -14.32
CA GLY A 31 12.09 -0.41 -14.14
C GLY A 31 11.28 0.33 -13.08
N HIS A 32 10.62 -0.38 -12.17
CA HIS A 32 9.85 0.18 -11.06
C HIS A 32 10.59 0.04 -9.73
N GLN A 33 10.32 0.98 -8.82
CA GLN A 33 10.79 0.95 -7.43
C GLN A 33 9.61 0.64 -6.50
N VAL A 34 9.81 -0.29 -5.57
CA VAL A 34 8.82 -0.58 -4.52
C VAL A 34 9.11 0.32 -3.33
N HIS A 35 8.10 1.07 -2.90
CA HIS A 35 8.11 1.82 -1.66
C HIS A 35 7.27 1.08 -0.61
N PHE A 36 7.80 0.97 0.60
CA PHE A 36 7.09 0.38 1.73
C PHE A 36 6.58 1.49 2.63
N THR A 37 5.30 1.43 2.96
CA THR A 37 4.74 2.27 4.02
C THR A 37 4.92 1.58 5.38
N PRO A 38 5.04 2.34 6.47
CA PRO A 38 5.04 1.77 7.81
C PRO A 38 3.79 0.92 8.08
N PRO A 39 3.88 -0.16 8.89
CA PRO A 39 2.73 -0.97 9.25
C PRO A 39 1.64 -0.15 9.95
N TYR A 40 0.37 -0.43 9.66
CA TYR A 40 -0.79 0.26 10.24
C TYR A 40 -0.97 1.73 9.85
N HIS A 41 -0.37 2.16 8.74
CA HIS A 41 -0.56 3.50 8.17
C HIS A 41 -1.25 3.46 6.79
N PRO A 42 -2.52 3.00 6.69
CA PRO A 42 -3.26 2.98 5.42
C PRO A 42 -3.49 4.39 4.83
N GLU A 43 -3.46 5.44 5.66
CA GLU A 43 -3.53 6.83 5.25
C GLU A 43 -2.33 7.27 4.39
N LEU A 44 -1.22 6.51 4.44
CA LEU A 44 -0.04 6.70 3.58
C LEU A 44 -0.12 5.93 2.26
N GLN A 45 -1.23 5.22 2.00
CA GLN A 45 -1.39 4.35 0.84
C GLN A 45 -2.45 4.91 -0.12
N PRO A 46 -2.06 5.56 -1.24
CA PRO A 46 -3.01 6.16 -2.18
C PRO A 46 -4.03 5.18 -2.75
N ILE A 47 -3.66 3.89 -2.84
CA ILE A 47 -4.54 2.82 -3.31
C ILE A 47 -5.81 2.69 -2.46
N GLU A 48 -5.77 2.99 -1.16
CA GLU A 48 -6.95 2.93 -0.29
C GLU A 48 -8.00 3.97 -0.71
N LEU A 49 -7.57 5.18 -1.09
CA LEU A 49 -8.45 6.25 -1.57
C LEU A 49 -9.02 5.94 -2.95
N VAL A 50 -8.18 5.46 -3.87
CA VAL A 50 -8.60 5.03 -5.22
C VAL A 50 -9.58 3.88 -5.13
N TRP A 51 -9.30 2.88 -4.30
CA TRP A 51 -10.17 1.74 -4.10
C TRP A 51 -11.48 2.12 -3.39
N ALA A 52 -11.45 3.07 -2.46
CA ALA A 52 -12.66 3.66 -1.90
C ALA A 52 -13.55 4.29 -2.99
N GLY A 53 -12.96 5.00 -3.95
CA GLY A 53 -13.67 5.55 -5.11
C GLY A 53 -14.38 4.49 -5.96
N VAL A 54 -13.81 3.29 -6.05
CA VAL A 54 -14.40 2.15 -6.77
C VAL A 54 -15.46 1.41 -5.94
N LYS A 55 -15.14 1.06 -4.69
CA LYS A 55 -15.97 0.16 -3.87
C LYS A 55 -17.16 0.86 -3.21
N ASN A 56 -17.06 2.14 -2.86
CA ASN A 56 -18.14 2.85 -2.15
C ASN A 56 -19.44 2.90 -2.98
N PRO A 57 -19.40 3.23 -4.30
CA PRO A 57 -20.61 3.14 -5.14
C PRO A 57 -21.21 1.73 -5.21
N ILE A 58 -20.37 0.69 -5.24
CA ILE A 58 -20.82 -0.71 -5.23
C ILE A 58 -21.46 -1.07 -3.88
N GLY A 59 -20.96 -0.53 -2.78
CA GLY A 59 -21.57 -0.69 -1.45
C GLY A 59 -22.97 -0.06 -1.36
N LEU A 60 -23.20 1.04 -2.09
CA LEU A 60 -24.51 1.71 -2.16
C LEU A 60 -25.50 0.98 -3.08
N ASP A 61 -25.01 0.37 -4.16
CA ASP A 61 -25.79 -0.48 -5.07
C ASP A 61 -25.10 -1.84 -5.27
N PRO A 62 -25.29 -2.79 -4.33
CA PRO A 62 -24.61 -4.07 -4.36
C PRO A 62 -24.94 -4.89 -5.61
N ALA A 63 -23.92 -5.55 -6.17
CA ALA A 63 -24.10 -6.47 -7.28
C ALA A 63 -24.87 -7.74 -6.84
N LYS A 64 -25.69 -8.29 -7.74
CA LYS A 64 -26.47 -9.52 -7.50
C LYS A 64 -25.79 -10.77 -8.06
N SER A 65 -24.70 -10.61 -8.81
CA SER A 65 -23.92 -11.70 -9.40
C SER A 65 -22.46 -11.29 -9.56
N MET A 66 -21.59 -12.29 -9.77
CA MET A 66 -20.16 -12.04 -10.05
C MET A 66 -19.95 -11.28 -11.36
N ALA A 67 -20.73 -11.57 -12.40
CA ALA A 67 -20.64 -10.86 -13.68
C ALA A 67 -21.04 -9.38 -13.55
N GLU A 68 -22.10 -9.11 -12.75
CA GLU A 68 -22.48 -7.73 -12.45
C GLU A 68 -21.43 -7.02 -11.60
N LEU A 69 -20.84 -7.72 -10.61
CA LEU A 69 -19.77 -7.17 -9.78
C LEU A 69 -18.55 -6.80 -10.62
N GLU A 70 -18.12 -7.68 -11.51
CA GLU A 70 -17.02 -7.44 -12.45
C GLU A 70 -17.31 -6.21 -13.31
N HIS A 71 -18.51 -6.11 -13.88
CA HIS A 71 -18.92 -4.94 -14.66
C HIS A 71 -18.89 -3.64 -13.82
N LYS A 72 -19.41 -3.67 -12.58
CA LYS A 72 -19.41 -2.51 -11.68
C LYS A 72 -17.99 -2.10 -11.27
N ILE A 73 -17.08 -3.05 -11.03
CA ILE A 73 -15.66 -2.78 -10.76
C ILE A 73 -15.01 -2.10 -11.98
N HIS A 74 -15.19 -2.65 -13.19
CA HIS A 74 -14.65 -2.05 -14.41
C HIS A 74 -15.15 -0.62 -14.63
N ASN A 75 -16.46 -0.39 -14.47
CA ASN A 75 -17.04 0.94 -14.56
C ASN A 75 -16.49 1.88 -13.47
N GLY A 76 -16.30 1.37 -12.25
CA GLY A 76 -15.70 2.14 -11.16
C GLY A 76 -14.28 2.58 -11.49
N ILE A 77 -13.43 1.66 -11.99
CA ILE A 77 -12.06 1.95 -12.42
C ILE A 77 -12.05 3.00 -13.55
N GLN A 78 -12.92 2.88 -14.54
CA GLN A 78 -13.00 3.84 -15.66
C GLN A 78 -13.39 5.26 -15.23
N ARG A 79 -14.05 5.41 -14.08
CA ARG A 79 -14.42 6.73 -13.52
C ARG A 79 -13.29 7.39 -12.74
N ILE A 80 -12.23 6.64 -12.41
CA ILE A 80 -11.05 7.20 -11.77
C ILE A 80 -10.23 7.95 -12.82
N ASP A 81 -10.45 9.26 -12.89
CA ASP A 81 -9.72 10.13 -13.80
C ASP A 81 -8.43 10.68 -13.18
N SER A 82 -7.66 11.42 -13.96
CA SER A 82 -6.41 12.05 -13.50
C SER A 82 -6.64 13.02 -12.34
N LYS A 83 -7.80 13.68 -12.27
CA LYS A 83 -8.10 14.62 -11.18
C LYS A 83 -8.28 13.88 -9.86
N PHE A 84 -8.98 12.75 -9.89
CA PHE A 84 -9.12 11.88 -8.74
C PHE A 84 -7.76 11.36 -8.27
N TRP A 85 -6.92 10.87 -9.20
CA TRP A 85 -5.58 10.39 -8.88
C TRP A 85 -4.71 11.46 -8.22
N VAL A 86 -4.69 12.67 -8.78
CA VAL A 86 -3.94 13.80 -8.21
C VAL A 86 -4.47 14.15 -6.83
N ALA A 87 -5.79 14.16 -6.61
CA ALA A 87 -6.36 14.43 -5.30
C ALA A 87 -5.97 13.37 -4.27
N ALA A 88 -5.99 12.08 -4.64
CA ALA A 88 -5.54 10.99 -3.77
C ALA A 88 -4.06 11.13 -3.40
N TYR A 89 -3.21 11.43 -4.39
CA TYR A 89 -1.78 11.69 -4.17
C TYR A 89 -1.55 12.86 -3.20
N LEU A 90 -2.20 14.00 -3.44
CA LEU A 90 -2.07 15.18 -2.58
C LEU A 90 -2.57 14.92 -1.15
N SER A 91 -3.61 14.10 -0.99
CA SER A 91 -4.08 13.72 0.35
C SER A 91 -3.04 12.92 1.11
N VAL A 92 -2.35 11.99 0.45
CA VAL A 92 -1.27 11.19 1.05
C VAL A 92 -0.06 12.07 1.37
N GLN A 93 0.35 12.94 0.45
CA GLN A 93 1.47 13.87 0.66
C GLN A 93 1.24 14.78 1.87
N ARG A 94 0.01 15.26 2.08
CA ARG A 94 -0.31 16.06 3.27
C ARG A 94 -0.05 15.28 4.56
N VAL A 95 -0.45 14.00 4.60
CA VAL A 95 -0.23 13.14 5.78
C VAL A 95 1.26 12.85 5.96
N GLU A 96 2.00 12.63 4.87
CA GLU A 96 3.46 12.46 4.92
C GLU A 96 4.14 13.71 5.49
N THR A 97 3.76 14.92 5.08
CA THR A 97 4.27 16.17 5.65
C THR A 97 3.95 16.29 7.14
N GLU A 98 2.70 16.02 7.55
CA GLU A 98 2.30 16.06 8.96
C GLU A 98 3.14 15.12 9.84
N HIS A 99 3.50 13.94 9.33
CA HIS A 99 4.40 13.03 10.05
C HIS A 99 5.85 13.49 10.09
N LEU A 100 6.36 14.13 9.04
CA LEU A 100 7.72 14.67 9.03
C LEU A 100 7.87 15.83 10.00
N ASP A 101 6.93 16.78 9.97
CA ASP A 101 6.95 17.95 10.86
C ASP A 101 6.90 17.52 12.34
N ALA A 102 6.12 16.49 12.67
CA ALA A 102 6.03 15.97 14.04
C ALA A 102 7.34 15.32 14.54
N VAL A 103 8.21 14.84 13.65
CA VAL A 103 9.52 14.27 14.00
C VAL A 103 10.57 15.38 14.16
N ASP A 104 10.44 16.48 13.42
CA ASP A 104 11.36 17.62 13.50
C ASP A 104 11.13 18.51 14.76
N ASP A 105 9.96 18.39 15.38
CA ASP A 105 9.60 19.08 16.64
C ASP A 105 10.04 18.33 17.93
N GLU A 106 10.65 17.13 17.82
CA GLU A 106 11.21 16.32 18.93
C GLU A 106 12.74 16.46 19.09
#